data_AF-A0A3M1J2R0-F1
#
_entry.id   AF-A0A3M1J2R0-F1
#
_cell.length_a   1.000
_cell.length_b   1.000
_cell.length_c   1.000
_cell.angle_alpha   90.00
_cell.angle_beta   90.00
_cell.angle_gamma   90.00
#
_symmetry.space_group_name_H-M   'P 1'
#
loop_
_entity.id
_entity.type
_entity.pdbx_description
1 polymer ?
#
loop_
_entity_poly.entity_id
_entity_poly.type
_entity_poly.pdbx_seq_one_letter_code
_entity_poly.pdbx_strand_id
1 'polypeptide(L)'
;MNQKPQPNIYPWLAGMLVLTGFWFRLSYMLGQVYHVDEFITMLAATMVAQKGLPFLPSGLFYDHGFLYSEISGLFVALLGFSEEVTRWPSILVSVLTIAVYYAAARRLFNSRLAGVAAAALAAFDQLSIVWGVRARMYSLAHLFVLLSLVSLLESTFKRPSLRGRYLTLLFITLALLSHTISFLLLAPLAILVLAFTLFYRHSWLRQPGVGLQVVVAAATIGAVLAIVAMGQLQSTVSLQDPNALAPAPLGLNFLRGFLDPAISPDRFDDLLSYFENPAFYWLLVLIAIWWLVSIVR
;
A
#
# COMPACT_ATOMS: atom_id res chain seq x y z
N MET A 1 19.38 -11.16 44.97
CA MET A 1 20.22 -11.55 43.82
C MET A 1 19.85 -10.68 42.62
N ASN A 2 20.67 -9.69 42.29
CA ASN A 2 20.48 -8.87 41.08
C ASN A 2 20.89 -9.71 39.86
N GLN A 3 19.92 -10.33 39.19
CA GLN A 3 20.17 -10.92 37.87
C GLN A 3 20.59 -9.79 36.91
N LYS A 4 21.82 -9.85 36.40
CA LYS A 4 22.25 -8.95 35.31
C LYS A 4 21.25 -9.11 34.17
N PRO A 5 20.68 -8.00 33.63
CA PRO A 5 19.76 -8.09 32.52
C PRO A 5 20.47 -8.77 31.34
N GLN A 6 19.91 -9.87 30.86
CA GLN A 6 20.44 -10.54 29.69
C GLN A 6 20.36 -9.60 28.47
N PRO A 7 21.39 -9.56 27.61
CA PRO A 7 21.41 -8.69 26.45
C PRO A 7 20.26 -9.07 25.50
N ASN A 8 19.41 -8.09 25.20
CA ASN A 8 18.27 -8.26 24.30
C ASN A 8 18.76 -8.27 22.84
N ILE A 9 18.84 -9.45 22.23
CA ILE A 9 19.35 -9.65 20.87
C ILE A 9 18.37 -9.20 19.76
N TYR A 10 17.07 -9.13 20.03
CA TYR A 10 16.05 -8.92 19.00
C TYR A 10 16.16 -7.60 18.20
N PRO A 11 16.49 -6.44 18.81
CA PRO A 11 16.70 -5.21 18.04
C PRO A 11 17.89 -5.30 17.08
N TRP A 12 18.95 -6.01 17.47
CA TRP A 12 20.10 -6.24 16.60
C TRP A 12 19.73 -7.12 15.41
N LEU A 13 18.97 -8.20 15.64
CA LEU A 13 18.44 -9.03 14.55
C LEU A 13 17.55 -8.23 13.60
N ALA A 14 16.66 -7.38 14.13
CA ALA A 14 15.84 -6.51 13.30
C ALA A 14 16.69 -5.51 12.48
N GLY A 15 17.72 -4.91 13.09
CA GLY A 15 18.66 -4.04 12.40
C GLY A 15 19.42 -4.76 11.28
N MET A 16 19.89 -5.98 11.54
CA MET A 16 20.53 -6.81 10.52
C MET A 16 19.56 -7.13 9.37
N LEU A 17 18.31 -7.46 9.65
CA LEU A 17 17.29 -7.72 8.61
C LEU A 17 17.00 -6.48 7.76
N VAL A 18 16.96 -5.29 8.36
CA VAL A 18 16.80 -4.03 7.61
C VAL A 18 18.01 -3.79 6.69
N LEU A 19 19.23 -4.01 7.19
CA LEU A 19 20.46 -3.87 6.39
C LEU A 19 20.50 -4.90 5.24
N THR A 20 20.15 -6.15 5.52
CA THR A 20 20.06 -7.21 4.50
C THR A 20 18.99 -6.88 3.45
N GLY A 21 17.82 -6.42 3.88
CA GLY A 21 16.74 -6.01 2.97
C GLY A 21 17.12 -4.80 2.11
N PHE A 22 17.88 -3.85 2.66
CA PHE A 22 18.48 -2.75 1.90
C PHE A 22 19.51 -3.27 0.89
N TRP A 23 20.41 -4.18 1.29
CA TRP A 23 21.41 -4.77 0.42
C TRP A 23 20.79 -5.46 -0.80
N PHE A 24 19.72 -6.26 -0.63
CA PHE A 24 19.04 -6.90 -1.75
C PHE A 24 18.44 -5.89 -2.74
N ARG A 25 17.82 -4.83 -2.22
CA ARG A 25 17.20 -3.77 -3.03
C ARG A 25 18.26 -2.98 -3.79
N LEU A 26 19.36 -2.64 -3.12
CA LEU A 26 20.50 -1.98 -3.76
C LEU A 26 21.12 -2.87 -4.84
N SER A 27 21.31 -4.16 -4.57
CA SER A 27 21.85 -5.12 -5.54
C SER A 27 20.95 -5.23 -6.78
N TYR A 28 19.62 -5.27 -6.60
CA TYR A 28 18.67 -5.29 -7.71
C TYR A 28 18.71 -3.99 -8.53
N MET A 29 18.82 -2.84 -7.87
CA MET A 29 18.96 -1.54 -8.54
C MET A 29 20.21 -1.51 -9.43
N LEU A 30 21.35 -1.95 -8.89
CA LEU A 30 22.64 -2.00 -9.59
C LEU A 30 22.65 -3.03 -10.74
N GLY A 31 21.78 -4.03 -10.69
CA GLY A 31 21.57 -4.98 -11.78
C GLY A 31 20.88 -4.39 -13.01
N GLN A 32 20.44 -3.12 -12.98
CA GLN A 32 19.83 -2.40 -14.11
C GLN A 32 18.67 -3.15 -14.78
N VAL A 33 17.88 -3.89 -14.00
CA VAL A 33 16.69 -4.59 -14.50
C VAL A 33 15.52 -3.61 -14.53
N TYR A 34 14.98 -3.33 -15.71
CA TYR A 34 13.88 -2.38 -15.91
C TYR A 34 12.56 -3.10 -16.19
N HIS A 35 11.49 -2.53 -15.65
CA HIS A 35 10.12 -2.85 -16.01
C HIS A 35 9.57 -1.79 -16.94
N VAL A 36 8.82 -2.19 -17.96
CA VAL A 36 8.32 -1.28 -19.02
C VAL A 36 7.51 -0.11 -18.47
N ASP A 37 6.74 -0.31 -17.40
CA ASP A 37 5.90 0.75 -16.80
C ASP A 37 6.69 1.74 -15.92
N GLU A 38 7.99 1.54 -15.71
CA GLU A 38 8.82 2.51 -14.99
C GLU A 38 8.99 3.79 -15.79
N PHE A 39 9.17 3.70 -17.11
CA PHE A 39 9.50 4.84 -17.95
C PHE A 39 8.42 5.93 -17.93
N ILE A 40 7.13 5.56 -17.91
CA ILE A 40 6.05 6.55 -17.79
C ILE A 40 6.05 7.23 -16.41
N THR A 41 6.44 6.50 -15.36
CA THR A 41 6.55 7.03 -14.00
C THR A 41 7.75 7.97 -13.87
N MET A 42 8.88 7.60 -14.48
CA MET A 42 10.09 8.42 -14.58
C MET A 42 9.83 9.72 -15.35
N LEU A 43 9.07 9.63 -16.45
CA LEU A 43 8.63 10.80 -17.21
C LEU A 43 7.72 11.70 -16.36
N ALA A 44 6.75 11.13 -15.64
CA ALA A 44 5.89 11.88 -14.72
C ALA A 44 6.70 12.59 -13.63
N ALA A 45 7.68 11.92 -13.02
CA ALA A 45 8.60 12.52 -12.04
C ALA A 45 9.40 13.69 -12.64
N THR A 46 9.87 13.55 -13.88
CA THR A 46 10.56 14.63 -14.60
C THR A 46 9.63 15.82 -14.85
N MET A 47 8.37 15.56 -15.19
CA MET A 47 7.37 16.63 -15.36
C MET A 47 7.04 17.33 -14.05
N VAL A 48 6.97 16.61 -12.93
CA VAL A 48 6.87 17.23 -11.60
C VAL A 48 8.08 18.13 -11.34
N ALA A 49 9.30 17.66 -11.57
CA ALA A 49 10.51 18.45 -11.34
C ALA A 49 10.56 19.74 -12.18
N GLN A 50 10.05 19.70 -13.41
CA GLN A 50 10.11 20.83 -14.36
C GLN A 50 8.90 21.78 -14.25
N LYS A 51 7.71 21.23 -14.00
CA LYS A 51 6.41 21.94 -14.12
C LYS A 51 5.58 21.92 -12.84
N GLY A 52 6.03 21.20 -11.82
CA GLY A 52 5.37 21.09 -10.52
C GLY A 52 4.20 20.09 -10.45
N LEU A 53 3.81 19.47 -11.57
CA LEU A 53 2.71 18.49 -11.62
C LEU A 53 3.00 17.41 -12.69
N PRO A 54 2.43 16.19 -12.55
CA PRO A 54 2.72 15.05 -13.42
C PRO A 54 1.90 15.07 -14.72
N PHE A 55 1.88 16.22 -15.40
CA PHE A 55 1.34 16.32 -16.75
C PHE A 55 2.40 15.89 -17.76
N LEU A 56 2.15 14.75 -18.41
CA LEU A 56 3.02 14.23 -19.46
C LEU A 56 3.12 15.21 -20.63
N PRO A 57 4.17 15.12 -21.48
CA PRO A 57 4.29 15.97 -22.67
C PRO A 57 3.09 15.88 -23.63
N SER A 58 2.35 14.77 -23.61
CA SER A 58 1.11 14.59 -24.36
C SER A 58 -0.08 15.42 -23.84
N GLY A 59 0.05 16.05 -22.67
CA GLY A 59 -1.04 16.70 -21.95
C GLY A 59 -1.82 15.77 -21.01
N LEU A 60 -1.51 14.46 -20.99
CA LEU A 60 -2.14 13.49 -20.10
C LEU A 60 -1.69 13.71 -18.65
N PHE A 61 -2.64 13.83 -17.73
CA PHE A 61 -2.39 13.78 -16.30
C PHE A 61 -2.11 12.34 -15.82
N TYR A 62 -0.94 12.10 -15.23
CA TYR A 62 -0.57 10.78 -14.70
C TYR A 62 -1.08 10.59 -13.26
N ASP A 63 -2.22 9.91 -13.11
CA ASP A 63 -2.92 9.68 -11.84
C ASP A 63 -2.47 8.41 -11.09
N HIS A 64 -2.07 7.36 -11.83
CA HIS A 64 -1.80 6.02 -11.28
C HIS A 64 -0.78 5.95 -10.14
N GLY A 65 0.19 6.86 -10.13
CA GLY A 65 1.23 6.96 -9.12
C GLY A 65 1.43 8.40 -8.68
N PHE A 66 0.34 9.16 -8.51
CA PHE A 66 0.39 10.60 -8.23
C PHE A 66 1.35 10.93 -7.08
N LEU A 67 1.11 10.39 -5.88
CA LEU A 67 1.96 10.69 -4.72
C LEU A 67 3.42 10.24 -4.93
N TYR A 68 3.62 9.11 -5.61
CA TYR A 68 4.97 8.63 -5.91
C TYR A 68 5.70 9.56 -6.88
N SER A 69 5.01 10.07 -7.89
CA SER A 69 5.56 10.99 -8.89
C SER A 69 5.94 12.34 -8.26
N GLU A 70 5.17 12.82 -7.30
CA GLU A 70 5.50 14.02 -6.52
C GLU A 70 6.81 13.83 -5.73
N ILE A 71 6.94 12.72 -5.01
CA ILE A 71 8.14 12.41 -4.22
C ILE A 71 9.35 12.17 -5.13
N SER A 72 9.17 11.41 -6.21
CA SER A 72 10.24 11.13 -7.17
C SER A 72 10.66 12.37 -7.93
N GLY A 73 9.71 13.26 -8.27
CA GLY A 73 10.00 14.55 -8.88
C GLY A 73 10.80 15.47 -7.97
N LEU A 74 10.58 15.45 -6.66
CA LEU A 74 11.44 16.15 -5.70
C LEU A 74 12.89 15.63 -5.75
N PHE A 75 13.08 14.31 -5.85
CA PHE A 75 14.42 13.73 -5.97
C PHE A 75 15.09 14.15 -7.29
N VAL A 76 14.35 14.12 -8.39
CA VAL A 76 14.84 14.58 -9.71
C VAL A 76 15.19 16.07 -9.69
N ALA A 77 14.37 16.91 -9.06
CA ALA A 77 14.63 18.34 -8.95
C ALA A 77 15.91 18.65 -8.14
N LEU A 78 16.22 17.84 -7.12
CA LEU A 78 17.37 18.05 -6.25
C LEU A 78 18.66 17.41 -6.78
N LEU A 79 18.58 16.25 -7.42
CA LEU A 79 19.74 15.42 -7.78
C LEU A 79 19.97 15.30 -9.29
N GLY A 80 19.06 15.85 -10.11
CA GLY A 80 19.03 15.64 -11.54
C GLY A 80 18.33 14.33 -11.92
N PHE A 81 17.99 14.20 -13.19
CA PHE A 81 17.38 12.97 -13.70
C PHE A 81 18.42 11.88 -13.92
N SER A 82 18.22 10.75 -13.27
CA SER A 82 18.74 9.43 -13.67
C SER A 82 17.72 8.36 -13.30
N GLU A 83 17.78 7.21 -13.94
CA GLU A 83 16.92 6.08 -13.63
C GLU A 83 17.05 5.66 -12.17
N GLU A 84 18.27 5.66 -11.62
CA GLU A 84 18.52 5.36 -10.21
C GLU A 84 17.91 6.41 -9.28
N VAL A 85 18.04 7.71 -9.60
CA VAL A 85 17.45 8.82 -8.83
C VAL A 85 15.95 8.60 -8.65
N THR A 86 15.25 8.23 -9.72
CA THR A 86 13.79 8.00 -9.66
C THR A 86 13.38 6.79 -8.83
N ARG A 87 14.28 5.83 -8.62
CA ARG A 87 14.06 4.57 -7.86
C ARG A 87 14.31 4.71 -6.36
N TRP A 88 15.19 5.63 -5.95
CA TRP A 88 15.55 5.84 -4.55
C TRP A 88 14.35 6.03 -3.61
N PRO A 89 13.30 6.80 -3.96
CA PRO A 89 12.10 6.88 -3.13
C PRO A 89 11.50 5.51 -2.81
N SER A 90 11.40 4.62 -3.79
CA SER A 90 10.84 3.28 -3.58
C SER A 90 11.75 2.43 -2.68
N ILE A 91 13.06 2.51 -2.87
CA ILE A 91 14.04 1.77 -2.06
C ILE A 91 13.95 2.20 -0.60
N LEU A 92 13.99 3.51 -0.33
CA LEU A 92 13.93 4.05 1.02
C LEU A 92 12.62 3.65 1.73
N VAL A 93 11.50 3.79 1.03
CA VAL A 93 10.18 3.43 1.54
C VAL A 93 10.07 1.93 1.81
N SER A 94 10.50 1.08 0.88
CA SER A 94 10.41 -0.37 1.05
C SER A 94 11.33 -0.91 2.15
N VAL A 95 12.49 -0.29 2.38
CA VAL A 95 13.35 -0.61 3.54
C VAL A 95 12.73 -0.14 4.85
N LEU A 96 12.14 1.05 4.88
CA LEU A 96 11.37 1.53 6.02
C LEU A 96 10.21 0.57 6.35
N THR A 97 9.54 0.02 5.34
CA THR A 97 8.46 -0.96 5.52
C THR A 97 8.92 -2.20 6.31
N ILE A 98 10.15 -2.67 6.13
CA ILE A 98 10.72 -3.78 6.94
C ILE A 98 10.76 -3.43 8.44
N ALA A 99 11.24 -2.23 8.76
CA ALA A 99 11.28 -1.75 10.14
C ALA A 99 9.87 -1.57 10.72
N VAL A 100 8.92 -1.11 9.90
CA VAL A 100 7.52 -0.97 10.29
C VAL A 100 6.89 -2.34 10.55
N TYR A 101 7.17 -3.38 9.75
CA TYR A 101 6.73 -4.75 10.03
C TYR A 101 7.21 -5.25 11.40
N TYR A 102 8.49 -5.03 11.72
CA TYR A 102 9.02 -5.37 13.05
C TYR A 102 8.23 -4.66 14.17
N ALA A 103 8.10 -3.34 14.07
CA ALA A 103 7.47 -2.53 15.09
C ALA A 103 5.98 -2.88 15.26
N ALA A 104 5.27 -3.05 14.13
CA ALA A 104 3.87 -3.41 14.07
C ALA A 104 3.60 -4.78 14.70
N ALA A 105 4.27 -5.83 14.23
CA ALA A 105 4.04 -7.19 14.74
C ALA A 105 4.48 -7.31 16.21
N ARG A 106 5.60 -6.68 16.60
CA ARG A 106 6.02 -6.64 18.01
C ARG A 106 4.95 -6.04 18.89
N ARG A 107 4.36 -4.92 18.48
CA ARG A 107 3.35 -4.21 19.26
C ARG A 107 2.01 -4.94 19.26
N LEU A 108 1.57 -5.44 18.10
CA LEU A 108 0.29 -6.10 17.94
C LEU A 108 0.21 -7.43 18.71
N PHE A 109 1.30 -8.20 18.71
CA PHE A 109 1.37 -9.51 19.36
C PHE A 109 2.10 -9.50 20.71
N ASN A 110 2.57 -8.32 21.17
CA ASN A 110 3.40 -8.17 22.35
C ASN A 110 4.61 -9.14 22.37
N SER A 111 5.19 -9.41 21.19
CA SER A 111 6.23 -10.44 21.01
C SER A 111 7.35 -9.94 20.10
N ARG A 112 8.57 -9.87 20.64
CA ARG A 112 9.75 -9.47 19.86
C ARG A 112 10.08 -10.48 18.76
N LEU A 113 9.86 -11.77 19.03
CA LEU A 113 10.03 -12.83 18.04
C LEU A 113 9.05 -12.66 16.86
N ALA A 114 7.78 -12.33 17.12
CA ALA A 114 6.81 -12.03 16.07
C ALA A 114 7.25 -10.81 15.23
N GLY A 115 7.82 -9.79 15.87
CA GLY A 115 8.45 -8.67 15.18
C GLY A 115 9.58 -9.10 14.23
N VAL A 116 10.54 -9.88 14.74
CA VAL A 116 11.67 -10.36 13.92
C VAL A 116 11.18 -11.26 12.77
N ALA A 117 10.22 -12.15 13.02
CA ALA A 117 9.63 -13.00 11.99
C ALA A 117 8.95 -12.18 10.89
N ALA A 118 8.15 -11.16 11.25
CA ALA A 118 7.50 -10.28 10.27
C ALA A 118 8.52 -9.48 9.45
N ALA A 119 9.57 -8.96 10.07
CA ALA A 119 10.64 -8.27 9.36
C ALA A 119 11.44 -9.20 8.45
N ALA A 120 11.67 -10.45 8.86
CA ALA A 120 12.34 -11.44 8.02
C ALA A 120 11.51 -11.73 6.77
N LEU A 121 10.20 -11.98 6.91
CA LEU A 121 9.31 -12.16 5.77
C LEU A 121 9.35 -10.96 4.81
N ALA A 122 9.30 -9.73 5.33
CA ALA A 122 9.38 -8.52 4.50
C ALA A 122 10.77 -8.29 3.85
N ALA A 123 11.84 -8.70 4.52
CA ALA A 123 13.21 -8.55 4.02
C ALA A 123 13.54 -9.54 2.90
N PHE A 124 13.00 -10.77 2.98
CA PHE A 124 13.29 -11.86 2.05
C PHE A 124 12.18 -12.11 1.00
N ASP A 125 11.03 -11.44 1.10
CA ASP A 125 9.98 -11.56 0.09
C ASP A 125 10.45 -11.02 -1.28
N GLN A 126 10.52 -11.92 -2.26
CA GLN A 126 11.02 -11.61 -3.59
C GLN A 126 10.19 -10.52 -4.29
N LEU A 127 8.86 -10.56 -4.14
CA LEU A 127 7.99 -9.55 -4.76
C LEU A 127 8.19 -8.17 -4.12
N SER A 128 8.29 -8.09 -2.80
CA SER A 128 8.60 -6.85 -2.09
C SER A 128 9.99 -6.31 -2.43
N ILE A 129 10.97 -7.16 -2.73
CA ILE A 129 12.28 -6.70 -3.22
C ILE A 129 12.14 -6.10 -4.62
N VAL A 130 11.56 -6.84 -5.57
CA VAL A 130 11.43 -6.41 -6.97
C VAL A 130 10.62 -5.11 -7.08
N TRP A 131 9.42 -5.09 -6.49
CA TRP A 131 8.55 -3.91 -6.51
C TRP A 131 8.97 -2.82 -5.51
N GLY A 132 9.86 -3.17 -4.58
CA GLY A 132 10.50 -2.22 -3.67
C GLY A 132 11.60 -1.38 -4.31
N VAL A 133 12.11 -1.77 -5.48
CA VAL A 133 13.19 -1.05 -6.16
C VAL A 133 12.72 -0.24 -7.36
N ARG A 134 11.74 -0.78 -8.10
CA ARG A 134 11.25 -0.15 -9.33
C ARG A 134 10.71 1.26 -9.07
N ALA A 135 10.83 2.13 -10.08
CA ALA A 135 10.26 3.48 -10.07
C ALA A 135 8.73 3.41 -10.19
N ARG A 136 8.07 2.89 -9.14
CA ARG A 136 6.63 2.57 -9.10
C ARG A 136 6.07 2.81 -7.71
N MET A 137 4.77 3.07 -7.66
CA MET A 137 4.02 3.44 -6.47
C MET A 137 3.73 2.31 -5.48
N TYR A 138 4.04 1.05 -5.82
CA TYR A 138 3.62 -0.12 -5.02
C TYR A 138 4.22 -0.14 -3.61
N SER A 139 5.49 0.21 -3.45
CA SER A 139 6.16 0.26 -2.15
C SER A 139 5.54 1.29 -1.20
N LEU A 140 5.13 2.44 -1.75
CA LEU A 140 4.47 3.51 -1.03
C LEU A 140 3.05 3.12 -0.61
N ALA A 141 2.28 2.55 -1.53
CA ALA A 141 0.97 1.99 -1.23
C ALA A 141 1.06 0.91 -0.15
N HIS A 142 2.03 -0.01 -0.26
CA HIS A 142 2.27 -1.09 0.72
C HIS A 142 2.52 -0.53 2.13
N LEU A 143 3.42 0.45 2.26
CA LEU A 143 3.71 1.09 3.54
C LEU A 143 2.44 1.70 4.16
N PHE A 144 1.68 2.49 3.39
CA PHE A 144 0.52 3.20 3.92
C PHE A 144 -0.66 2.27 4.20
N VAL A 145 -0.85 1.21 3.42
CA VAL A 145 -1.80 0.14 3.75
C VAL A 145 -1.43 -0.50 5.10
N LEU A 146 -0.17 -0.88 5.30
CA LEU A 146 0.30 -1.45 6.57
C LEU A 146 0.07 -0.48 7.74
N LEU A 147 0.47 0.78 7.60
CA LEU A 147 0.29 1.80 8.64
C LEU A 147 -1.19 2.07 8.95
N SER A 148 -2.06 2.07 7.94
CA SER A 148 -3.51 2.23 8.12
C SER A 148 -4.10 1.10 8.94
N LEU A 149 -3.73 -0.15 8.64
CA LEU A 149 -4.20 -1.34 9.36
C LEU A 149 -3.70 -1.33 10.80
N VAL A 150 -2.41 -1.10 11.01
CA VAL A 150 -1.81 -1.06 12.36
C VAL A 150 -2.44 0.06 13.18
N SER A 151 -2.60 1.25 12.61
CA SER A 151 -3.22 2.38 13.28
C SER A 151 -4.69 2.12 13.62
N LEU A 152 -5.45 1.46 12.72
CA LEU A 152 -6.84 1.07 12.99
C LEU A 152 -6.93 0.08 14.16
N LEU A 153 -6.15 -1.01 14.11
CA LEU A 153 -6.16 -2.04 15.15
C LEU A 153 -5.76 -1.47 16.52
N GLU A 154 -4.73 -0.63 16.55
CA GLU A 154 -4.26 -0.03 17.81
C GLU A 154 -5.18 1.09 18.31
N SER A 155 -5.58 2.01 17.44
CA SER A 155 -6.22 3.28 17.84
C SER A 155 -7.73 3.27 17.79
N THR A 156 -8.35 2.27 17.16
CA THR A 156 -9.80 2.10 17.12
C THR A 156 -10.22 0.92 18.00
N PHE A 157 -9.56 -0.23 17.86
CA PHE A 157 -10.00 -1.45 18.54
C PHE A 157 -9.35 -1.64 19.91
N LYS A 158 -8.02 -1.60 20.02
CA LYS A 158 -7.32 -1.87 21.29
C LYS A 158 -7.34 -0.69 22.27
N ARG A 159 -6.88 0.47 21.83
CA ARG A 159 -6.67 1.67 22.64
C ARG A 159 -7.26 2.89 21.93
N PRO A 160 -8.58 3.12 22.05
CA PRO A 160 -9.28 4.22 21.39
C PRO A 160 -8.56 5.56 21.55
N SER A 161 -8.16 6.15 20.43
CA SER A 161 -7.47 7.44 20.38
C SER A 161 -7.99 8.27 19.22
N LEU A 162 -8.45 9.49 19.48
CA LEU A 162 -8.91 10.41 18.43
C LEU A 162 -7.77 10.72 17.45
N ARG A 163 -6.58 11.04 17.97
CA ARG A 163 -5.39 11.30 17.15
C ARG A 163 -5.06 10.09 16.27
N GLY A 164 -5.12 8.89 16.85
CA GLY A 164 -4.82 7.67 16.12
C GLY A 164 -5.85 7.34 15.03
N ARG A 165 -7.13 7.68 15.23
CA ARG A 165 -8.15 7.54 14.16
C ARG A 165 -7.89 8.49 12.99
N TYR A 166 -7.50 9.73 13.26
CA TYR A 166 -7.10 10.65 12.20
C TYR A 166 -5.82 10.21 11.49
N LEU A 167 -4.86 9.61 12.21
CA LEU A 167 -3.71 8.97 11.57
C LEU A 167 -4.12 7.81 10.67
N THR A 168 -5.10 6.99 11.07
CA THR A 168 -5.66 5.95 10.21
C THR A 168 -6.25 6.54 8.93
N LEU A 169 -7.07 7.59 9.02
CA LEU A 169 -7.64 8.26 7.85
C LEU A 169 -6.55 8.88 6.95
N LEU A 170 -5.53 9.47 7.55
CA LEU A 170 -4.38 9.99 6.81
C LEU A 170 -3.67 8.88 6.04
N PHE A 171 -3.36 7.75 6.68
CA PHE A 171 -2.70 6.63 5.99
C PHE A 171 -3.57 6.00 4.90
N ILE A 172 -4.89 5.90 5.11
CA ILE A 172 -5.81 5.49 4.03
C ILE A 172 -5.74 6.47 2.86
N THR A 173 -5.79 7.78 3.15
CA THR A 173 -5.67 8.83 2.12
C THR A 173 -4.36 8.69 1.34
N LEU A 174 -3.24 8.53 2.03
CA LEU A 174 -1.93 8.39 1.41
C LEU A 174 -1.81 7.09 0.61
N ALA A 175 -2.42 5.99 1.06
CA ALA A 175 -2.49 4.74 0.29
C ALA A 175 -3.28 4.94 -1.01
N LEU A 176 -4.46 5.56 -0.93
CA LEU A 176 -5.31 5.86 -2.08
C LEU A 176 -4.62 6.79 -3.10
N LEU A 177 -3.90 7.81 -2.63
CA LEU A 177 -3.10 8.71 -3.47
C LEU A 177 -1.83 8.05 -4.03
N SER A 178 -1.35 6.99 -3.39
CA SER A 178 -0.23 6.20 -3.91
C SER A 178 -0.68 5.32 -5.06
N HIS A 179 -1.77 4.57 -4.89
CA HIS A 179 -2.27 3.68 -5.92
C HIS A 179 -3.78 3.45 -5.80
N THR A 180 -4.49 3.56 -6.93
CA THR A 180 -5.92 3.30 -7.05
C THR A 180 -6.37 1.89 -6.60
N ILE A 181 -5.53 0.85 -6.69
CA ILE A 181 -5.91 -0.49 -6.22
C ILE A 181 -6.15 -0.51 -4.69
N SER A 182 -5.61 0.46 -3.95
CA SER A 182 -5.89 0.61 -2.52
C SER A 182 -7.36 0.93 -2.23
N PHE A 183 -8.19 1.29 -3.22
CA PHE A 183 -9.65 1.36 -3.05
C PHE A 183 -10.25 0.02 -2.60
N LEU A 184 -9.65 -1.11 -2.99
CA LEU A 184 -10.07 -2.44 -2.56
C LEU A 184 -9.96 -2.63 -1.04
N LEU A 185 -9.15 -1.82 -0.35
CA LEU A 185 -9.04 -1.85 1.11
C LEU A 185 -10.25 -1.24 1.82
N LEU A 186 -11.00 -0.33 1.17
CA LEU A 186 -12.07 0.41 1.85
C LEU A 186 -13.22 -0.49 2.29
N ALA A 187 -13.66 -1.42 1.43
CA ALA A 187 -14.72 -2.36 1.75
C ALA A 187 -14.40 -3.27 2.94
N PRO A 188 -13.27 -4.02 2.97
CA PRO A 188 -12.94 -4.87 4.12
C PRO A 188 -12.72 -4.05 5.40
N LEU A 189 -12.16 -2.85 5.32
CA LEU A 189 -12.03 -1.98 6.49
C LEU A 189 -13.39 -1.49 7.01
N ALA A 190 -14.29 -1.08 6.12
CA ALA A 190 -15.64 -0.66 6.49
C ALA A 190 -16.42 -1.81 7.13
N ILE A 191 -16.35 -3.01 6.55
CA ILE A 191 -16.97 -4.23 7.11
C ILE A 191 -16.38 -4.52 8.49
N LEU A 192 -15.05 -4.46 8.66
CA LEU A 192 -14.39 -4.71 9.93
C LEU A 192 -14.82 -3.71 11.02
N VAL A 193 -14.89 -2.41 10.68
CA VAL A 193 -15.37 -1.37 11.60
C VAL A 193 -16.85 -1.55 11.93
N LEU A 194 -17.68 -1.90 10.95
CA LEU A 194 -19.10 -2.18 11.14
C LEU A 194 -19.31 -3.38 12.06
N ALA A 195 -18.64 -4.51 11.78
CA ALA A 195 -18.71 -5.71 12.61
C ALA A 195 -18.23 -5.42 14.04
N PHE A 196 -17.11 -4.71 14.21
CA PHE A 196 -16.64 -4.30 15.53
C PHE A 196 -17.68 -3.45 16.28
N THR A 197 -18.31 -2.51 15.57
CA THR A 197 -19.35 -1.64 16.13
C THR A 197 -20.59 -2.42 16.52
N LEU A 198 -21.04 -3.36 15.69
CA LEU A 198 -22.26 -4.15 15.90
C LEU A 198 -22.11 -5.30 16.89
N PHE A 199 -20.90 -5.86 17.08
CA PHE A 199 -20.74 -7.03 17.94
C PHE A 199 -19.99 -6.74 19.24
N TYR A 200 -19.12 -5.71 19.26
CA TYR A 200 -18.26 -5.45 20.42
C TYR A 200 -18.50 -4.09 21.06
N ARG A 201 -18.90 -3.06 20.30
CA ARG A 201 -18.94 -1.69 20.83
C ARG A 201 -19.99 -0.78 20.19
N HIS A 202 -21.27 -1.07 20.40
CA HIS A 202 -22.39 -0.27 19.86
C HIS A 202 -22.33 1.22 20.23
N SER A 203 -21.86 1.56 21.43
CA SER A 203 -21.73 2.95 21.89
C SER A 203 -20.65 3.75 21.16
N TRP A 204 -19.81 3.10 20.33
CA TRP A 204 -18.75 3.75 19.58
C TRP A 204 -19.26 4.83 18.63
N LEU A 205 -20.41 4.60 17.97
CA LEU A 205 -21.02 5.58 17.05
C LEU A 205 -21.45 6.88 17.75
N ARG A 206 -21.69 6.83 19.06
CA ARG A 206 -22.06 8.00 19.87
C ARG A 206 -20.85 8.79 20.36
N GLN A 207 -19.63 8.34 20.07
CA GLN A 207 -18.43 9.07 20.50
C GLN A 207 -18.30 10.39 19.73
N PRO A 208 -17.95 11.48 20.43
CA PRO A 208 -17.72 12.76 19.77
C PRO A 208 -16.61 12.62 18.72
N GLY A 209 -16.84 13.20 17.54
CA GLY A 209 -15.89 13.20 16.43
C GLY A 209 -16.03 12.07 15.42
N VAL A 210 -16.85 11.04 15.66
CA VAL A 210 -17.09 9.98 14.64
C VAL A 210 -17.81 10.55 13.41
N GLY A 211 -18.80 11.43 13.60
CA GLY A 211 -19.46 12.11 12.48
C GLY A 211 -18.49 12.92 11.62
N LEU A 212 -17.58 13.67 12.24
CA LEU A 212 -16.53 14.41 11.53
C LEU A 212 -15.56 13.46 10.79
N GLN A 213 -15.23 12.31 11.37
CA GLN A 213 -14.39 11.31 10.70
C GLN A 213 -15.07 10.73 9.45
N VAL A 214 -16.38 10.49 9.49
CA VAL A 214 -17.15 10.05 8.33
C VAL A 214 -17.14 11.12 7.24
N VAL A 215 -17.35 12.38 7.61
CA VAL A 215 -17.30 13.52 6.66
C VAL A 215 -15.91 13.65 6.04
N VAL A 216 -14.85 13.58 6.84
CA VAL A 216 -13.46 13.62 6.33
C VAL A 216 -13.18 12.42 5.42
N ALA A 217 -13.59 11.21 5.79
CA ALA A 217 -13.41 10.03 4.97
C ALA A 217 -14.15 10.15 3.63
N ALA A 218 -15.40 10.63 3.63
CA ALA A 218 -16.18 10.86 2.41
C ALA A 218 -15.54 11.95 1.53
N ALA A 219 -15.07 13.05 2.12
CA ALA A 219 -14.38 14.12 1.41
C ALA A 219 -13.06 13.63 0.78
N THR A 220 -12.26 12.85 1.52
CA THR A 220 -11.05 12.19 1.00
C THR A 220 -11.37 11.31 -0.19
N ILE A 221 -12.37 10.41 -0.06
CA ILE A 221 -12.76 9.49 -1.13
C ILE A 221 -13.20 10.29 -2.36
N GLY A 222 -14.03 11.31 -2.18
CA GLY A 222 -14.46 12.20 -3.25
C GLY A 222 -13.30 12.91 -3.95
N ALA A 223 -12.32 13.42 -3.19
CA ALA A 223 -11.14 14.08 -3.74
C ALA A 223 -10.26 13.11 -4.53
N VAL A 224 -9.99 11.90 -4.02
CA VAL A 224 -9.22 10.89 -4.75
C VAL A 224 -9.96 10.47 -6.03
N LEU A 225 -11.27 10.23 -5.95
CA LEU A 225 -12.07 9.90 -7.14
C LEU A 225 -12.07 11.02 -8.18
N ALA A 226 -12.04 12.29 -7.76
CA ALA A 226 -11.90 13.41 -8.66
C ALA A 226 -10.54 13.43 -9.37
N ILE A 227 -9.44 13.14 -8.65
CA ILE A 227 -8.08 13.03 -9.23
C ILE A 227 -8.03 11.89 -10.27
N VAL A 228 -8.57 10.72 -9.92
CA VAL A 228 -8.63 9.57 -10.83
C VAL A 228 -9.49 9.88 -12.06
N ALA A 229 -10.65 10.52 -11.85
CA ALA A 229 -11.52 10.93 -12.95
C ALA A 229 -10.81 11.92 -13.90
N MET A 230 -10.00 12.85 -13.38
CA MET A 230 -9.20 13.75 -14.22
C MET A 230 -8.17 13.01 -15.07
N GLY A 231 -7.47 12.02 -14.50
CA GLY A 231 -6.54 11.17 -15.25
C GLY A 231 -7.25 10.35 -16.35
N GLN A 232 -8.45 9.83 -16.04
CA GLN A 232 -9.25 9.07 -17.00
C GLN A 232 -9.84 9.91 -18.13
N LEU A 233 -10.29 11.14 -17.86
CA LEU A 233 -10.84 12.04 -18.87
C LEU A 233 -9.84 12.38 -19.98
N GLN A 234 -8.53 12.28 -19.69
CA GLN A 234 -7.46 12.52 -20.63
C GLN A 234 -6.82 11.22 -21.16
N SER A 235 -7.30 10.06 -20.69
CA SER A 235 -6.72 8.73 -20.97
C SER A 235 -6.89 8.30 -22.43
N THR A 236 -5.89 7.55 -22.90
CA THR A 236 -5.80 6.96 -24.24
C THR A 236 -6.80 5.84 -24.51
N VAL A 237 -7.68 5.50 -23.56
CA VAL A 237 -8.81 4.58 -23.83
C VAL A 237 -9.69 5.12 -24.97
N SER A 238 -9.82 6.45 -25.06
CA SER A 238 -10.46 7.14 -26.19
C SER A 238 -9.66 7.08 -27.51
N LEU A 239 -8.37 6.72 -27.45
CA LEU A 239 -7.47 6.58 -28.61
C LEU A 239 -7.34 5.12 -29.08
N GLN A 240 -7.62 4.13 -28.23
CA GLN A 240 -7.55 2.71 -28.59
C GLN A 240 -8.80 2.21 -29.33
N ASP A 241 -9.93 2.88 -29.16
CA ASP A 241 -11.14 2.62 -29.94
C ASP A 241 -11.72 3.95 -30.47
N PRO A 242 -11.51 4.29 -31.76
CA PRO A 242 -12.06 5.50 -32.36
C PRO A 242 -13.60 5.49 -32.43
N ASN A 243 -14.26 4.37 -32.16
CA ASN A 243 -15.71 4.25 -32.03
C ASN A 243 -16.18 4.26 -30.56
N ALA A 244 -15.27 4.31 -29.58
CA ALA A 244 -15.60 4.52 -28.18
C ALA A 244 -15.99 5.99 -27.94
N LEU A 245 -17.15 6.37 -28.48
CA LEU A 245 -17.89 7.56 -28.09
C LEU A 245 -18.42 7.45 -26.65
N ALA A 246 -18.19 6.32 -25.98
CA ALA A 246 -18.50 6.14 -24.58
C ALA A 246 -17.40 6.80 -23.73
N PRO A 247 -17.70 7.88 -22.98
CA PRO A 247 -16.77 8.34 -21.97
C PRO A 247 -16.41 7.18 -21.05
N ALA A 248 -15.16 7.12 -20.57
CA ALA A 248 -14.75 6.15 -19.56
C ALA A 248 -15.83 6.13 -18.46
N PRO A 249 -16.40 4.96 -18.12
CA PRO A 249 -17.57 4.91 -17.26
C PRO A 249 -17.22 5.51 -15.89
N LEU A 250 -17.75 6.69 -15.61
CA LEU A 250 -17.58 7.36 -14.32
C LEU A 250 -18.56 6.79 -13.28
N GLY A 251 -18.15 6.77 -12.01
CA GLY A 251 -19.00 6.38 -10.89
C GLY A 251 -19.34 4.88 -10.84
N LEU A 252 -20.58 4.53 -10.47
CA LEU A 252 -21.01 3.13 -10.32
C LEU A 252 -20.98 2.33 -11.64
N ASN A 253 -20.93 3.00 -12.80
CA ASN A 253 -20.79 2.34 -14.09
C ASN A 253 -19.40 1.71 -14.27
N PHE A 254 -18.35 2.24 -13.63
CA PHE A 254 -17.06 1.56 -13.53
C PHE A 254 -17.19 0.22 -12.80
N LEU A 255 -17.98 0.20 -11.72
CA LEU A 255 -18.23 -1.02 -10.94
C LEU A 255 -19.10 -2.03 -11.68
N ARG A 256 -19.93 -1.61 -12.66
CA ARG A 256 -20.64 -2.57 -13.52
C ARG A 256 -19.67 -3.47 -14.26
N GLY A 257 -18.54 -2.96 -14.73
CA GLY A 257 -17.50 -3.77 -15.36
C GLY A 257 -16.75 -4.72 -14.42
N PHE A 258 -16.96 -4.64 -13.10
CA PHE A 258 -16.48 -5.62 -12.11
C PHE A 258 -17.56 -6.64 -11.71
N LEU A 259 -18.83 -6.27 -11.90
CA LEU A 259 -20.01 -7.06 -11.51
C LEU A 259 -20.74 -7.65 -12.72
N ASP A 260 -20.22 -7.43 -13.93
CA ASP A 260 -20.77 -7.96 -15.16
C ASP A 260 -20.58 -9.50 -15.16
N PRO A 261 -21.67 -10.28 -15.14
CA PRO A 261 -21.58 -11.74 -15.13
C PRO A 261 -20.94 -12.31 -16.42
N ALA A 262 -20.74 -11.49 -17.46
CA ALA A 262 -20.00 -11.86 -18.66
C ALA A 262 -18.47 -11.71 -18.56
N ILE A 263 -17.92 -11.24 -17.42
CA ILE A 263 -16.47 -11.22 -17.19
C ILE A 263 -15.98 -12.66 -17.08
N SER A 264 -15.03 -13.06 -17.94
CA SER A 264 -14.49 -14.41 -17.86
C SER A 264 -13.75 -14.63 -16.51
N PRO A 265 -13.90 -15.81 -15.89
CA PRO A 265 -13.15 -16.19 -14.69
C PRO A 265 -11.63 -15.96 -14.82
N ASP A 266 -11.12 -16.00 -16.04
CA ASP A 266 -9.71 -15.78 -16.41
C ASP A 266 -9.10 -14.45 -15.92
N ARG A 267 -9.92 -13.44 -15.58
CA ARG A 267 -9.42 -12.20 -14.93
C ARG A 267 -9.26 -12.28 -13.41
N PHE A 268 -9.93 -13.24 -12.78
CA PHE A 268 -9.76 -13.58 -11.36
C PHE A 268 -8.75 -14.72 -11.16
N ASP A 269 -8.37 -15.40 -12.24
CA ASP A 269 -7.37 -16.47 -12.22
C ASP A 269 -6.05 -16.04 -11.57
N ASP A 270 -5.63 -14.77 -11.63
CA ASP A 270 -4.39 -14.33 -10.95
C ASP A 270 -4.42 -14.50 -9.42
N LEU A 271 -5.60 -14.43 -8.79
CA LEU A 271 -5.73 -14.51 -7.33
C LEU A 271 -5.92 -15.96 -6.84
N LEU A 272 -6.65 -16.78 -7.62
CA LEU A 272 -6.79 -18.22 -7.36
C LEU A 272 -5.54 -19.00 -7.79
N SER A 273 -4.92 -18.66 -8.92
CA SER A 273 -3.65 -19.25 -9.37
C SER A 273 -2.52 -19.06 -8.36
N TYR A 274 -2.57 -18.02 -7.54
CA TYR A 274 -1.64 -17.82 -6.43
C TYR A 274 -1.77 -18.93 -5.38
N PHE A 275 -2.97 -19.47 -5.16
CA PHE A 275 -3.21 -20.61 -4.27
C PHE A 275 -3.09 -21.97 -4.97
N GLU A 276 -3.16 -22.01 -6.31
CA GLU A 276 -2.95 -23.22 -7.11
C GLU A 276 -1.48 -23.47 -7.44
N ASN A 277 -0.63 -22.45 -7.36
CA ASN A 277 0.80 -22.61 -7.60
C ASN A 277 1.47 -23.33 -6.41
N PRO A 278 2.11 -24.51 -6.64
CA PRO A 278 2.71 -25.32 -5.59
C PRO A 278 3.74 -24.59 -4.73
N ALA A 279 4.36 -23.53 -5.25
CA ALA A 279 5.31 -22.69 -4.53
C ALA A 279 4.69 -21.99 -3.30
N PHE A 280 3.35 -21.86 -3.24
CA PHE A 280 2.63 -21.16 -2.18
C PHE A 280 1.83 -22.08 -1.26
N TYR A 281 1.86 -23.41 -1.45
CA TYR A 281 1.11 -24.34 -0.60
C TYR A 281 1.47 -24.28 0.88
N TRP A 282 2.68 -23.85 1.22
CA TRP A 282 3.09 -23.63 2.60
C TRP A 282 2.28 -22.52 3.31
N LEU A 283 1.73 -21.54 2.56
CA LEU A 283 0.83 -20.53 3.11
C LEU A 283 -0.48 -21.16 3.59
N LEU A 284 -1.00 -22.18 2.90
CA LEU A 284 -2.20 -22.90 3.33
C LEU A 284 -1.99 -23.61 4.67
N VAL A 285 -0.80 -24.18 4.88
CA VAL A 285 -0.42 -24.79 6.16
C VAL A 285 -0.36 -23.74 7.26
N LEU A 286 0.21 -22.55 7.00
CA LEU A 286 0.24 -21.47 7.98
C LEU A 286 -1.16 -20.92 8.30
N ILE A 287 -2.02 -20.79 7.29
CA ILE A 287 -3.42 -20.38 7.47
C ILE A 287 -4.16 -21.43 8.32
N ALA A 288 -3.97 -22.72 8.04
CA ALA A 288 -4.59 -23.80 8.80
C ALA A 288 -4.11 -23.84 10.27
N ILE A 289 -2.79 -23.70 10.50
CA ILE A 289 -2.23 -23.60 11.85
C ILE A 289 -2.79 -22.37 12.58
N TRP A 290 -2.82 -21.22 11.90
CA TRP A 290 -3.38 -20.00 12.48
C TRP A 290 -4.86 -20.20 12.85
N TRP A 291 -5.66 -20.77 11.95
CA TRP A 291 -7.08 -21.04 12.16
C TRP A 291 -7.31 -21.96 13.36
N LEU A 292 -6.56 -23.06 13.45
CA LEU A 292 -6.56 -23.98 14.59
C LEU A 292 -6.21 -23.26 15.90
N VAL A 293 -5.16 -22.44 15.91
CA VAL A 293 -4.74 -21.68 17.10
C VAL A 293 -5.79 -20.66 17.52
N SER A 294 -6.51 -20.04 16.58
CA SER A 294 -7.58 -19.08 16.87
C SER A 294 -8.88 -19.73 17.36
N ILE A 295 -9.15 -21.00 17.04
CA ILE A 295 -10.33 -21.73 17.55
C ILE A 295 -10.08 -22.26 18.97
N VAL A 296 -8.84 -22.63 19.28
CA VAL A 296 -8.47 -23.24 20.57
C VAL A 296 -8.27 -22.20 21.69
N ARG A 297 -8.36 -20.90 21.38
CA ARG A 297 -8.25 -19.79 22.35
C ARG A 297 -9.58 -19.09 22.54
#